data_AF-A0A2M7ZQ04-F1
#
_entry.id   AF-A0A2M7ZQ04-F1
#
_cell.length_a   1.000
_cell.length_b   1.000
_cell.length_c   1.000
_cell.angle_alpha   90.00
_cell.angle_beta   90.00
_cell.angle_gamma   90.00
#
_symmetry.space_group_name_H-M   'P 1'
#
loop_
_entity.id
_entity.type
_entity.pdbx_description
1 polymer ?
#
loop_
_entity_poly.entity_id
_entity_poly.type
_entity_poly.pdbx_seq_one_letter_code
_entity_poly.pdbx_strand_id
1 'polypeptide(L)'
;HSAFQNLILNVPKILSGKFSFVGPKEGNVSDLYLGKKGLTGLWYIDESQGNSEKLDIFYAKNQNVWLDLEILGKTLNKMWNSKK
;
A
#
# COMPACT_ATOMS: atom_id res chain seq x y z
N HIS A 1 12.59 13.24 4.91
CA HIS A 1 12.33 12.04 5.74
C HIS A 1 12.52 10.78 4.90
N SER A 2 13.11 9.72 5.46
CA SER A 2 13.20 8.44 4.73
C SER A 2 11.82 7.79 4.57
N ALA A 3 11.61 7.00 3.51
CA ALA A 3 10.33 6.33 3.25
C ALA A 3 9.84 5.49 4.45
N PHE A 4 10.77 4.82 5.13
CA PHE A 4 10.49 4.08 6.36
C PHE A 4 10.01 4.96 7.52
N GLN A 5 10.65 6.11 7.75
CA GLN A 5 10.18 7.05 8.79
C GLN A 5 8.76 7.53 8.49
N ASN A 6 8.45 7.81 7.21
CA ASN A 6 7.10 8.21 6.82
C ASN A 6 6.10 7.08 7.09
N LEU A 7 6.44 5.82 6.80
CA LEU A 7 5.59 4.67 7.12
C LEU A 7 5.26 4.63 8.62
N ILE A 8 6.28 4.67 9.49
CA ILE A 8 6.11 4.58 10.95
C ILE A 8 5.27 5.74 11.49
N LEU A 9 5.51 6.97 11.02
CA LEU A 9 4.74 8.15 11.45
C LEU A 9 3.25 8.08 11.08
N ASN A 10 2.90 7.30 10.04
CA ASN A 10 1.52 7.13 9.61
C ASN A 10 0.82 5.90 10.22
N VAL A 11 1.54 4.99 10.91
CA VAL A 11 0.92 3.82 11.58
C VAL A 11 -0.22 4.20 12.53
N PRO A 12 -0.11 5.26 13.37
CA PRO A 12 -1.22 5.66 14.24
C PRO A 12 -2.51 6.00 13.49
N LYS A 13 -2.45 6.40 12.20
CA LYS A 13 -3.64 6.67 11.39
C LYS A 13 -4.51 5.42 11.20
N ILE A 14 -3.95 4.22 11.31
CA ILE A 14 -4.69 2.96 11.21
C ILE A 14 -5.72 2.84 12.35
N LEU A 15 -5.41 3.39 13.53
CA LEU A 15 -6.33 3.41 14.68
C LEU A 15 -7.60 4.21 14.42
N SER A 16 -7.59 5.14 13.46
CA SER A 16 -8.81 5.86 13.03
C SER A 16 -9.81 4.98 12.27
N GLY A 17 -9.41 3.77 11.87
CA GLY A 17 -10.23 2.85 11.07
C GLY A 17 -10.34 3.22 9.59
N LYS A 18 -9.85 4.40 9.17
CA LYS A 18 -9.88 4.89 7.79
C LYS A 18 -8.75 4.35 6.91
N PHE A 19 -7.66 3.93 7.55
CA PHE A 19 -6.45 3.40 6.90
C PHE A 19 -6.19 1.95 7.31
N SER A 20 -5.43 1.25 6.49
CA SER A 20 -4.86 -0.07 6.73
C SER A 20 -3.35 -0.04 6.44
N PHE A 21 -2.61 -1.08 6.86
CA PHE A 21 -1.21 -1.21 6.47
C PHE A 21 -1.08 -1.41 4.96
N VAL A 22 -1.84 -2.35 4.41
CA VAL A 22 -1.87 -2.68 2.98
C VAL A 22 -3.24 -2.33 2.43
N GLY A 23 -3.27 -1.70 1.25
CA GLY A 23 -4.52 -1.32 0.61
C GLY A 23 -4.33 -0.45 -0.64
N PRO A 24 -5.44 -0.05 -1.27
CA PRO A 24 -5.44 0.85 -2.42
C PRO A 24 -4.79 2.21 -2.11
N LYS A 25 -4.29 2.86 -3.17
CA LYS A 25 -3.62 4.16 -3.06
C LYS A 25 -4.60 5.25 -2.61
N GLU A 26 -4.12 6.16 -1.75
CA GLU A 26 -4.84 7.38 -1.40
C GLU A 26 -5.00 8.28 -2.64
N GLY A 27 -6.18 8.89 -2.80
CA GLY A 27 -6.47 9.78 -3.94
C GLY A 27 -6.78 9.07 -5.27
N ASN A 28 -6.89 7.74 -5.30
CA ASN A 28 -7.39 7.06 -6.50
C ASN A 28 -8.87 7.43 -6.74
N VAL A 29 -9.17 7.96 -7.93
CA VAL A 29 -10.40 8.71 -8.31
C VAL A 29 -11.53 7.77 -8.79
N SER A 30 -11.32 6.46 -8.73
CA SER A 30 -12.36 5.50 -9.07
C SER A 30 -13.55 5.67 -8.10
N ASP A 31 -14.76 5.82 -8.64
CA ASP A 31 -16.02 5.88 -7.85
C ASP A 31 -16.32 4.57 -7.09
N LEU A 32 -15.49 3.54 -7.28
CA LEU A 32 -15.58 2.24 -6.65
C LEU A 32 -14.85 2.22 -5.30
N TYR A 33 -15.57 1.82 -4.25
CA TYR A 33 -14.96 1.51 -2.96
C TYR A 33 -14.15 0.21 -3.05
N LEU A 34 -12.82 0.32 -3.05
CA LEU A 34 -11.87 -0.80 -3.12
C LEU A 34 -11.31 -1.23 -1.75
N GLY A 35 -11.90 -0.74 -0.66
CA GLY A 35 -11.44 -0.97 0.71
C GLY A 35 -10.73 0.23 1.34
N LYS A 36 -10.20 0.01 2.55
CA LYS A 36 -9.47 1.03 3.32
C LYS A 36 -8.17 1.41 2.61
N LYS A 37 -7.78 2.68 2.68
CA LYS A 37 -6.55 3.15 2.04
C LYS A 37 -5.32 2.58 2.76
N GLY A 38 -4.38 2.07 1.99
CA GLY A 38 -3.16 1.47 2.50
C GLY A 38 -2.06 2.50 2.75
N LEU A 39 -1.28 2.31 3.82
CA LEU A 39 0.03 2.99 3.95
C LEU A 39 1.02 2.51 2.89
N THR A 40 0.84 1.27 2.42
CA THR A 40 1.49 0.68 1.25
C THR A 40 0.46 -0.14 0.46
N GLY A 41 0.87 -0.70 -0.67
CA GLY A 41 0.06 -1.56 -1.51
C GLY A 41 0.84 -2.06 -2.72
N LEU A 42 0.15 -2.78 -3.60
CA LEU A 42 0.73 -3.19 -4.89
C LEU A 42 1.24 -1.98 -5.68
N TRP A 43 0.49 -0.87 -5.66
CA TRP A 43 0.88 0.41 -6.26
C TRP A 43 2.20 0.99 -5.75
N TYR A 44 2.68 0.56 -4.57
CA TYR A 44 3.94 1.03 -4.00
C TYR A 44 5.12 0.13 -4.38
N ILE A 45 4.90 -1.19 -4.42
CA ILE A 45 5.97 -2.17 -4.66
C ILE A 45 6.17 -2.49 -6.14
N ASP A 46 5.16 -2.29 -6.97
CA ASP A 46 5.27 -2.46 -8.42
C ASP A 46 6.06 -1.30 -9.03
N GLU A 47 7.02 -1.64 -9.89
CA GLU A 47 7.87 -0.68 -10.61
C GLU A 47 7.40 -0.47 -12.04
N SER A 48 6.46 -1.28 -12.52
CA SER A 48 5.80 -1.05 -13.79
C SER A 48 4.96 0.23 -13.69
N GLN A 49 5.22 1.18 -14.58
CA GLN A 49 4.52 2.48 -14.69
C GLN A 49 3.04 2.33 -15.09
N GLY A 50 2.44 1.14 -14.90
CA GLY A 50 1.16 0.74 -15.44
C GLY A 50 0.03 0.79 -14.43
N ASN A 51 -0.61 1.96 -14.33
CA ASN A 51 -1.93 2.21 -13.75
C ASN A 51 -2.21 1.56 -12.37
N SER A 52 -1.95 2.32 -11.30
CA SER A 52 -2.24 1.95 -9.91
C SER A 52 -3.70 1.54 -9.67
N GLU A 53 -4.66 2.00 -10.48
CA GLU A 53 -6.06 1.58 -10.38
C GLU A 53 -6.25 0.09 -10.68
N LYS A 54 -5.54 -0.46 -11.68
CA LYS A 54 -5.61 -1.89 -12.00
C LYS A 54 -5.06 -2.73 -10.85
N LEU A 55 -3.97 -2.27 -10.24
CA LEU A 55 -3.36 -2.91 -9.07
C LEU A 55 -4.29 -2.85 -7.85
N ASP A 56 -4.95 -1.72 -7.64
CA ASP A 56 -5.91 -1.54 -6.55
C ASP A 56 -7.14 -2.45 -6.73
N ILE A 57 -7.69 -2.56 -7.95
CA ILE A 57 -8.79 -3.47 -8.28
C ILE A 57 -8.34 -4.94 -8.10
N PHE A 58 -7.14 -5.28 -8.56
CA PHE A 58 -6.59 -6.62 -8.42
C PHE A 58 -6.43 -7.00 -6.94
N TYR A 59 -5.89 -6.09 -6.13
CA TYR A 59 -5.76 -6.29 -4.69
C TYR A 59 -7.13 -6.49 -4.03
N ALA A 60 -8.10 -5.62 -4.33
CA ALA A 60 -9.45 -5.70 -3.77
C ALA A 60 -10.15 -7.03 -4.11
N LYS A 61 -9.91 -7.58 -5.30
CA LYS A 61 -10.47 -8.87 -5.74
C LYS A 61 -9.83 -10.09 -5.09
N ASN A 62 -8.58 -9.99 -4.63
CA ASN A 62 -7.77 -11.13 -4.16
C ASN A 62 -7.31 -10.98 -2.70
N GLN A 63 -8.06 -10.21 -1.89
CA GLN A 63 -7.64 -9.86 -0.54
C GLN A 63 -7.49 -11.09 0.36
N ASN A 64 -6.27 -11.36 0.83
CA ASN A 64 -5.97 -12.37 1.85
C ASN A 64 -4.71 -11.97 2.64
N VAL A 65 -4.54 -12.57 3.82
CA VAL A 65 -3.45 -12.24 4.76
C VAL A 65 -2.05 -12.54 4.19
N TRP A 66 -1.91 -13.56 3.35
CA TRP A 66 -0.63 -13.91 2.73
C TRP A 66 -0.16 -12.86 1.73
N LEU A 67 -1.10 -12.35 0.91
CA LEU A 67 -0.84 -11.26 -0.02
C LEU A 67 -0.40 -9.99 0.74
N ASP A 68 -1.05 -9.69 1.87
CA ASP A 68 -0.68 -8.55 2.71
C ASP A 68 0.76 -8.69 3.26
N LEU A 69 1.12 -9.88 3.75
CA LEU A 69 2.49 -10.15 4.22
C LEU A 69 3.53 -10.04 3.11
N GLU A 70 3.22 -10.54 1.92
CA GLU A 70 4.10 -10.42 0.75
C GLU A 70 4.33 -8.95 0.38
N ILE A 71 3.26 -8.16 0.33
CA ILE A 71 3.33 -6.73 0.03
C ILE A 71 4.15 -5.98 1.08
N LEU A 72 3.95 -6.29 2.37
CA LEU A 72 4.73 -5.70 3.46
C LEU A 72 6.21 -6.05 3.36
N GLY A 73 6.55 -7.32 3.11
CA GLY A 73 7.94 -7.75 2.92
C GLY A 73 8.63 -7.02 1.76
N LYS A 74 7.97 -6.93 0.60
CA LYS A 74 8.46 -6.19 -0.56
C LYS A 74 8.59 -4.69 -0.30
N THR A 75 7.65 -4.10 0.44
CA THR A 75 7.67 -2.70 0.86
C THR A 75 8.91 -2.40 1.71
N LEU A 76 9.18 -3.22 2.72
CA LEU A 76 10.35 -3.04 3.59
C LEU A 76 11.66 -3.21 2.80
N ASN A 77 11.75 -4.21 1.92
CA ASN A 77 12.91 -4.40 1.06
C ASN A 77 13.16 -3.19 0.15
N LYS A 78 12.11 -2.66 -0.50
CA LYS A 78 12.18 -1.45 -1.34
C LYS A 78 12.68 -0.26 -0.54
N MET A 79 12.11 0.01 0.63
CA MET A 79 12.52 1.10 1.51
C MET A 79 13.97 0.97 2.01
N TRP A 80 14.44 -0.26 2.22
CA TRP A 80 15.82 -0.53 2.63
C TRP A 80 16.81 -0.27 1.47
N ASN A 81 16.47 -0.73 0.27
CA ASN A 81 17.33 -0.55 -0.91
C ASN A 81 17.35 0.91 -1.40
N SER A 82 16.25 1.67 -1.27
CA SER A 82 16.22 3.10 -1.61
C SER A 82 17.00 4.01 -0.64
N LYS A 83 17.56 3.47 0.45
CA LYS A 83 18.47 4.21 1.36
C LYS A 83 19.96 4.08 0.99
N LYS A 84 20.32 3.13 0.11
CA LYS A 84 21.65 3.01 -0.49
C LYS A 84 21.74 3.89 -1.72
#